data_AF-A0A7C2APZ1-F1
#
_entry.id   AF-A0A7C2APZ1-F1
#
_cell.length_a   1.000
_cell.length_b   1.000
_cell.length_c   1.000
_cell.angle_alpha   90.00
_cell.angle_beta   90.00
_cell.angle_gamma   90.00
#
_symmetry.space_group_name_H-M   'P 1'
#
loop_
_entity.id
_entity.type
_entity.pdbx_description
1 polymer ?
#
loop_
_entity_poly.entity_id
_entity_poly.type
_entity_poly.pdbx_seq_one_letter_code
_entity_poly.pdbx_strand_id
1 'polypeptide(L)'
;MRALAQALLLPAALAVGFALAIFLQRSPTPPHLELVNAKGQCSGPAAFLVPPGIKDFDLTQLQSCFLFEEGETPLVWLGSYKLAGVKTYGSGSYTVVVLELEPGAGEAYLVKGLKGSSEVYALLLNASSVKVVPLLRVVDKGKLVEVYGWAKGASHVDVYAFAAPEDYNSSLPPPPNLFVTGCLVVDGKYRVRLEKGGAPLTQRGEPLIEVNSTLVLYTGCSHRILDTSNLTEIKDCVTEAEGSVRCEVDLSCGG
;
A
#
# COMPACT_ATOMS: atom_id res chain seq x y z
N MET A 1 9.99 -19.13 16.33
CA MET A 1 11.18 -19.20 15.44
C MET A 1 11.05 -18.09 14.41
N ARG A 2 12.13 -17.29 14.24
CA ARG A 2 12.14 -16.04 13.46
C ARG A 2 12.01 -16.33 11.95
N ALA A 3 10.93 -15.88 11.33
CA ALA A 3 10.78 -15.79 9.89
C ALA A 3 10.41 -14.35 9.52
N LEU A 4 11.40 -13.46 9.58
CA LEU A 4 11.25 -12.05 9.22
C LEU A 4 12.54 -11.67 8.49
N ALA A 5 12.69 -12.14 7.24
CA ALA A 5 13.92 -11.90 6.50
C ALA A 5 13.88 -12.05 4.96
N GLN A 6 12.73 -12.22 4.30
CA GLN A 6 12.73 -12.35 2.82
C GLN A 6 12.00 -11.21 2.08
N ALA A 7 11.01 -10.55 2.68
CA ALA A 7 10.36 -9.38 2.07
C ALA A 7 11.22 -8.09 2.12
N LEU A 8 12.26 -8.05 2.96
CA LEU A 8 13.14 -6.89 3.16
C LEU A 8 14.45 -6.94 2.37
N LEU A 9 14.71 -8.00 1.59
CA LEU A 9 15.97 -8.15 0.85
C LEU A 9 15.96 -7.56 -0.56
N LEU A 10 14.78 -7.33 -1.14
CA LEU A 10 14.64 -6.65 -2.44
C LEU A 10 14.90 -5.13 -2.41
N PRO A 11 14.48 -4.35 -1.38
CA PRO A 11 14.69 -2.90 -1.37
C PRO A 11 16.16 -2.49 -1.24
N ALA A 12 16.96 -3.27 -0.50
CA ALA A 12 18.38 -2.96 -0.27
C ALA A 12 19.27 -3.27 -1.49
N ALA A 13 18.93 -4.31 -2.26
CA ALA A 13 19.65 -4.65 -3.49
C ALA A 13 19.40 -3.62 -4.62
N LEU A 14 18.19 -3.06 -4.67
CA LEU A 14 17.85 -1.95 -5.58
C LEU A 14 18.64 -0.69 -5.26
N ALA A 15 18.78 -0.31 -3.98
CA ALA A 15 19.53 0.89 -3.57
C ALA A 15 21.02 0.87 -3.98
N VAL A 16 21.66 -0.30 -4.01
CA VAL A 16 23.06 -0.46 -4.47
C VAL A 16 23.15 -0.49 -6.00
N GLY A 17 22.16 -1.08 -6.69
CA GLY A 17 22.06 -1.02 -8.15
C GLY A 17 21.84 0.40 -8.70
N PHE A 18 21.10 1.24 -7.96
CA PHE A 18 20.84 2.64 -8.33
C PHE A 18 22.11 3.50 -8.36
N ALA A 19 23.17 3.16 -7.62
CA ALA A 19 24.43 3.89 -7.65
C ALA A 19 25.20 3.74 -8.97
N LEU A 20 25.02 2.62 -9.70
CA LEU A 20 25.67 2.37 -10.99
C LEU A 20 24.88 2.92 -12.19
N ALA A 21 23.56 3.07 -12.07
CA ALA A 21 22.69 3.59 -13.14
C ALA A 21 22.69 5.14 -13.25
N ILE A 22 23.41 5.84 -12.37
CA ILE A 22 23.47 7.31 -12.24
C ILE A 22 23.92 8.04 -13.51
N PHE A 23 24.58 7.37 -14.46
CA PHE A 23 25.33 8.07 -15.51
C PHE A 23 24.63 8.26 -16.87
N LEU A 24 23.47 7.67 -17.17
CA LEU A 24 23.01 7.63 -18.58
C LEU A 24 21.50 7.80 -18.88
N GLN A 25 20.66 8.27 -17.96
CA GLN A 25 19.23 8.44 -18.27
C GLN A 25 18.69 9.83 -17.88
N ARG A 26 17.79 10.38 -18.71
CA ARG A 26 16.98 11.55 -18.36
C ARG A 26 16.14 11.16 -17.15
N SER A 27 16.51 11.66 -15.97
CA SER A 27 15.70 11.51 -14.76
C SER A 27 14.27 12.01 -15.02
N PRO A 28 13.24 11.23 -14.67
CA PRO A 28 11.86 11.68 -14.74
C PRO A 28 11.68 12.99 -13.97
N THR A 29 10.76 13.85 -14.41
CA THR A 29 10.42 15.06 -13.66
C THR A 29 9.96 14.68 -12.24
N PRO A 30 10.48 15.34 -11.18
CA PRO A 30 10.02 15.10 -9.83
C PRO A 30 8.52 15.35 -9.65
N PRO A 31 7.84 14.60 -8.76
CA PRO A 31 6.46 14.88 -8.43
C PRO A 31 6.34 16.25 -7.76
N HIS A 32 5.16 16.86 -7.86
CA HIS A 32 4.89 18.13 -7.20
C HIS A 32 4.57 17.88 -5.72
N LEU A 33 5.37 18.48 -4.83
CA LEU A 33 5.17 18.41 -3.39
C LEU A 33 4.58 19.72 -2.88
N GLU A 34 3.39 19.65 -2.30
CA GLU A 34 2.74 20.80 -1.66
C GLU A 34 2.82 20.65 -0.14
N LEU A 35 3.55 21.53 0.53
CA LEU A 35 3.63 21.55 2.00
C LEU A 35 2.26 21.92 2.58
N VAL A 36 1.78 21.14 3.54
CA VAL A 36 0.50 21.37 4.21
C VAL A 36 0.66 21.30 5.73
N ASN A 37 -0.27 21.94 6.43
CA ASN A 37 -0.35 21.83 7.88
C ASN A 37 -1.10 20.55 8.26
N ALA A 38 -0.38 19.59 8.85
CA ALA A 38 -0.97 18.41 9.45
C ALA A 38 -0.92 18.49 10.99
N LYS A 39 -1.98 18.02 11.64
CA LYS A 39 -2.10 17.90 13.09
C LYS A 39 -2.05 16.43 13.49
N GLY A 40 -1.63 16.17 14.72
CA GLY A 40 -1.44 14.82 15.24
C GLY A 40 0.00 14.34 15.14
N GLN A 41 0.29 13.18 15.72
CA GLN A 41 1.60 12.55 15.69
C GLN A 41 1.49 11.11 15.18
N CYS A 42 2.43 10.74 14.33
CA CYS A 42 2.68 9.35 13.94
C CYS A 42 4.15 9.02 14.26
N SER A 43 4.44 7.75 14.56
CA SER A 43 5.75 7.31 15.05
C SER A 43 6.88 7.44 14.03
N GLY A 44 6.56 7.67 12.75
CA GLY A 44 7.54 7.88 11.69
C GLY A 44 6.91 8.33 10.37
N PRO A 45 7.73 8.37 9.30
CA PRO A 45 7.25 8.69 7.97
C PRO A 45 6.19 7.69 7.50
N ALA A 46 5.07 8.19 6.96
CA ALA A 46 3.97 7.37 6.48
C ALA A 46 3.14 8.14 5.43
N ALA A 47 2.48 7.39 4.55
CA ALA A 47 1.51 7.93 3.60
C ALA A 47 0.07 7.65 4.06
N PHE A 48 -0.83 8.57 3.72
CA PHE A 48 -2.23 8.56 4.14
C PHE A 48 -3.14 8.85 2.96
N LEU A 49 -4.32 8.23 2.97
CA LEU A 49 -5.39 8.55 2.05
C LEU A 49 -6.05 9.87 2.44
N VAL A 50 -6.24 10.75 1.45
CA VAL A 50 -6.92 12.02 1.62
C VAL A 50 -8.28 11.96 0.95
N PRO A 51 -9.38 11.92 1.72
CA PRO A 51 -10.72 12.09 1.18
C PRO A 51 -10.88 13.41 0.41
N PRO A 52 -11.68 13.45 -0.66
CA PRO A 52 -11.95 14.68 -1.40
C PRO A 52 -12.53 15.77 -0.49
N GLY A 53 -12.05 17.01 -0.65
CA GLY A 53 -12.59 18.18 0.05
C GLY A 53 -12.04 18.45 1.45
N ILE A 54 -11.13 17.62 1.97
CA ILE A 54 -10.44 17.90 3.24
C ILE A 54 -9.44 19.06 3.06
N LYS A 55 -9.49 20.02 3.99
CA LYS A 55 -8.55 21.16 4.06
C LYS A 55 -7.68 21.13 5.32
N ASP A 56 -8.17 20.49 6.38
CA ASP A 56 -7.45 20.32 7.66
C ASP A 56 -7.03 18.85 7.79
N PHE A 57 -5.73 18.60 7.82
CA PHE A 57 -5.19 17.23 7.87
C PHE A 57 -4.95 16.81 9.31
N ASP A 58 -5.90 16.09 9.92
CA ASP A 58 -5.69 15.43 11.21
C ASP A 58 -5.26 13.97 10.99
N LEU A 59 -3.97 13.68 11.21
CA LEU A 59 -3.38 12.36 10.98
C LEU A 59 -4.05 11.25 11.82
N THR A 60 -4.74 11.59 12.92
CA THR A 60 -5.46 10.61 13.74
C THR A 60 -6.76 10.12 13.09
N GLN A 61 -7.30 10.90 12.16
CA GLN A 61 -8.53 10.58 11.44
C GLN A 61 -8.26 10.02 10.04
N LEU A 62 -7.02 10.08 9.58
CA LEU A 62 -6.62 9.57 8.28
C LEU A 62 -6.12 8.15 8.38
N GLN A 63 -6.51 7.34 7.41
CA GLN A 63 -6.04 5.97 7.32
C GLN A 63 -4.68 5.94 6.62
N SER A 64 -3.67 5.39 7.31
CA SER A 64 -2.37 5.13 6.70
C SER A 64 -2.52 4.07 5.61
N CYS A 65 -1.81 4.26 4.50
CA CYS A 65 -1.84 3.35 3.37
C CYS A 65 -0.49 3.33 2.67
N PHE A 66 -0.14 2.17 2.10
CA PHE A 66 1.05 2.03 1.28
C PHE A 66 0.71 2.02 -0.22
N LEU A 67 -0.51 1.63 -0.61
CA LEU A 67 -0.88 1.42 -2.01
C LEU A 67 -1.92 2.45 -2.48
N PHE A 68 -1.58 3.16 -3.56
CA PHE A 68 -2.38 4.21 -4.16
C PHE A 68 -2.61 3.92 -5.63
N GLU A 69 -3.71 4.41 -6.18
CA GLU A 69 -3.99 4.36 -7.60
C GLU A 69 -3.50 5.63 -8.30
N GLU A 70 -3.10 5.50 -9.57
CA GLU A 70 -2.74 6.65 -10.39
C GLU A 70 -3.87 7.70 -10.44
N GLY A 71 -3.51 8.94 -10.11
CA GLY A 71 -4.45 10.06 -9.98
C GLY A 71 -4.86 10.37 -8.55
N GLU A 72 -4.66 9.46 -7.60
CA GLU A 72 -4.81 9.78 -6.17
C GLU A 72 -3.70 10.73 -5.69
N THR A 73 -4.02 11.56 -4.69
CA THR A 73 -3.07 12.49 -4.07
C THR A 73 -2.81 12.05 -2.63
N PRO A 74 -1.75 11.25 -2.37
CA PRO A 74 -1.38 10.87 -1.02
C PRO A 74 -0.90 12.07 -0.20
N LEU A 75 -1.24 12.07 1.08
CA LEU A 75 -0.56 12.89 2.09
C LEU A 75 0.60 12.09 2.67
N VAL A 76 1.82 12.60 2.56
CA VAL A 76 3.02 12.02 3.15
C VAL A 76 3.43 12.83 4.37
N TRP A 77 3.35 12.22 5.55
CA TRP A 77 3.92 12.74 6.79
C TRP A 77 5.36 12.28 6.93
N LEU A 78 6.27 13.18 7.30
CA LEU A 78 7.70 12.88 7.43
C LEU A 78 8.16 12.56 8.86
N GLY A 79 7.28 12.57 9.86
CA GLY A 79 7.68 12.26 11.25
C GLY A 79 8.46 13.40 11.89
N SER A 80 9.61 13.11 12.51
CA SER A 80 10.51 14.13 13.10
C SER A 80 11.57 14.62 12.11
N TYR A 81 11.20 14.72 10.83
CA TYR A 81 12.11 15.04 9.74
C TYR A 81 11.51 16.13 8.85
N LYS A 82 12.40 16.85 8.16
CA LYS A 82 12.07 17.80 7.09
C LYS A 82 12.70 17.36 5.77
N LEU A 83 12.16 17.85 4.67
CA LEU A 83 12.63 17.53 3.34
C LEU A 83 13.91 18.32 3.01
N ALA A 84 15.00 17.59 2.78
CA ALA A 84 16.27 18.16 2.32
C ALA A 84 16.40 18.15 0.78
N GLY A 85 15.79 17.17 0.11
CA GLY A 85 15.87 17.04 -1.33
C GLY A 85 14.91 15.99 -1.89
N VAL A 86 14.69 16.04 -3.21
CA VAL A 86 13.91 15.05 -3.96
C VAL A 86 14.74 14.58 -5.13
N LYS A 87 14.91 13.27 -5.25
CA LYS A 87 15.55 12.64 -6.41
C LYS A 87 14.58 11.69 -7.07
N THR A 88 14.62 11.67 -8.39
CA THR A 88 13.79 10.78 -9.20
C THR A 88 14.66 9.96 -10.13
N TYR A 89 14.39 8.67 -10.13
CA TYR A 89 15.05 7.69 -10.96
C TYR A 89 13.98 6.93 -11.71
N GLY A 90 14.28 6.49 -12.92
CA GLY A 90 13.31 5.71 -13.68
C GLY A 90 13.78 5.45 -15.08
N SER A 91 13.33 4.32 -15.63
CA SER A 91 13.51 3.97 -17.02
C SER A 91 12.28 3.18 -17.48
N GLY A 92 11.73 3.55 -18.64
CA GLY A 92 10.49 2.95 -19.13
C GLY A 92 9.28 3.37 -18.31
N SER A 93 8.49 2.41 -17.83
CA SER A 93 7.23 2.63 -17.10
C SER A 93 7.39 2.78 -15.59
N TYR A 94 8.54 2.45 -15.01
CA TYR A 94 8.74 2.45 -13.56
C TYR A 94 9.52 3.68 -13.08
N THR A 95 9.03 4.32 -12.02
CA THR A 95 9.63 5.54 -11.43
C THR A 95 9.84 5.37 -9.93
N VAL A 96 11.05 5.66 -9.46
CA VAL A 96 11.38 5.74 -8.04
C VAL A 96 11.60 7.19 -7.65
N VAL A 97 10.86 7.64 -6.66
CA VAL A 97 11.04 8.95 -6.01
C VAL A 97 11.70 8.72 -4.66
N VAL A 98 12.78 9.42 -4.40
CA VAL A 98 13.50 9.39 -3.12
C VAL A 98 13.39 10.76 -2.48
N LEU A 99 12.74 10.81 -1.32
CA LEU A 99 12.68 11.97 -0.45
C LEU A 99 13.88 11.90 0.51
N GLU A 100 14.87 12.76 0.31
CA GLU A 100 16.02 12.88 1.20
C GLU A 100 15.63 13.69 2.42
N LEU A 101 15.73 13.08 3.61
CA LEU A 101 15.22 13.61 4.85
C LEU A 101 16.36 13.90 5.83
N GLU A 102 16.24 15.04 6.52
CA GLU A 102 17.11 15.42 7.64
C GLU A 102 16.29 15.69 8.91
N PRO A 103 16.88 15.58 10.12
CA PRO A 103 16.16 15.87 11.36
C PRO A 103 15.58 17.29 11.37
N GLY A 104 14.32 17.42 11.78
CA GLY A 104 13.62 18.71 11.77
C GLY A 104 12.24 18.70 12.42
N ALA A 105 11.57 19.85 12.34
CA ALA A 105 10.16 19.97 12.71
C ALA A 105 9.35 19.25 11.63
N GLY A 106 8.69 18.15 11.99
CA GLY A 106 7.97 17.28 11.07
C GLY A 106 7.12 18.00 10.02
N GLU A 107 7.32 17.65 8.75
CA GLU A 107 6.58 18.22 7.63
C GLU A 107 5.60 17.21 7.01
N ALA A 108 4.54 17.73 6.40
CA ALA A 108 3.55 16.96 5.67
C ALA A 108 3.41 17.49 4.24
N TYR A 109 3.37 16.60 3.25
CA TYR A 109 3.27 16.97 1.84
C TYR A 109 2.14 16.25 1.14
N LEU A 110 1.32 16.99 0.39
CA LEU A 110 0.51 16.38 -0.67
C LEU A 110 1.42 16.09 -1.86
N VAL A 111 1.47 14.83 -2.28
CA VAL A 111 2.31 14.40 -3.41
C VAL A 111 1.43 14.25 -4.64
N LYS A 112 1.63 15.11 -5.64
CA LYS A 112 0.83 15.15 -6.87
C LYS A 112 1.64 14.72 -8.08
N GLY A 113 0.92 14.20 -9.09
CA GLY A 113 1.51 13.85 -10.39
C GLY A 113 2.34 12.57 -10.38
N LEU A 114 2.13 11.70 -9.39
CA LEU A 114 2.68 10.34 -9.43
C LEU A 114 1.94 9.54 -10.50
N LYS A 115 2.70 8.82 -11.32
CA LYS A 115 2.17 7.94 -12.37
C LYS A 115 2.02 6.51 -11.86
N GLY A 116 1.27 5.69 -12.57
CA GLY A 116 1.29 4.24 -12.36
C GLY A 116 2.71 3.68 -12.34
N SER A 117 2.91 2.62 -11.55
CA SER A 117 4.23 2.01 -11.31
C SER A 117 5.27 2.94 -10.68
N SER A 118 4.84 3.95 -9.92
CA SER A 118 5.75 4.80 -9.13
C SER A 118 5.92 4.26 -7.72
N GLU A 119 7.10 4.40 -7.14
CA GLU A 119 7.35 4.13 -5.72
C GLU A 119 8.05 5.32 -5.06
N VAL A 120 7.66 5.62 -3.83
CA VAL A 120 8.25 6.72 -3.04
C VAL A 120 8.90 6.17 -1.79
N TYR A 121 10.16 6.54 -1.59
CA TYR A 121 10.97 6.15 -0.45
C TYR A 121 11.47 7.37 0.30
N ALA A 122 11.50 7.29 1.62
CA ALA A 122 12.24 8.22 2.47
C ALA A 122 13.66 7.71 2.70
N LEU A 123 14.64 8.57 2.49
CA LEU A 123 16.04 8.35 2.81
C LEU A 123 16.40 9.17 4.04
N LEU A 124 16.48 8.52 5.20
CA LEU A 124 16.79 9.16 6.47
C LEU A 124 18.32 9.16 6.64
N LEU A 125 18.92 10.33 6.51
CA LEU A 125 20.36 10.51 6.64
C LEU A 125 20.70 10.83 8.10
N ASN A 126 21.42 9.92 8.76
CA ASN A 126 22.04 10.15 10.06
C ASN A 126 23.57 10.18 9.90
N ALA A 127 24.28 10.77 10.87
CA ALA A 127 25.74 10.94 10.81
C ALA A 127 26.54 9.64 10.59
N SER A 128 25.96 8.47 10.89
CA SER A 128 26.62 7.16 10.80
C SER A 128 25.84 6.09 10.04
N SER A 129 24.63 6.40 9.54
CA SER A 129 23.80 5.41 8.85
C SER A 129 22.80 6.06 7.89
N VAL A 130 22.45 5.29 6.86
CA VAL A 130 21.40 5.63 5.91
C VAL A 130 20.28 4.61 6.11
N LYS A 131 19.07 5.09 6.44
CA LYS A 131 17.89 4.23 6.55
C LYS A 131 16.93 4.55 5.41
N VAL A 132 16.57 3.52 4.63
CA VAL A 132 15.56 3.63 3.57
C VAL A 132 14.23 3.14 4.12
N VAL A 133 13.17 3.94 3.98
CA VAL A 133 11.81 3.61 4.42
C VAL A 133 10.86 3.71 3.22
N PRO A 134 10.21 2.63 2.79
CA PRO A 134 9.18 2.70 1.76
C PRO A 134 7.97 3.48 2.31
N LEU A 135 7.51 4.50 1.57
CA LEU A 135 6.38 5.34 1.99
C LEU A 135 5.10 4.93 1.28
N LEU A 136 5.16 4.78 -0.04
CA LEU A 136 4.03 4.40 -0.86
C LEU A 136 4.44 3.82 -2.21
N ARG A 137 3.52 3.11 -2.83
CA ARG A 137 3.55 2.64 -4.22
C ARG A 137 2.26 3.08 -4.92
N VAL A 138 2.40 3.50 -6.17
CA VAL A 138 1.31 3.86 -7.06
C VAL A 138 1.16 2.78 -8.11
N VAL A 139 -0.05 2.25 -8.25
CA VAL A 139 -0.42 1.27 -9.27
C VAL A 139 -1.05 1.96 -10.45
N ASP A 140 -0.98 1.33 -11.61
CA ASP A 140 -1.66 1.86 -12.80
C ASP A 140 -3.17 1.93 -12.55
N LYS A 141 -3.82 2.91 -13.18
CA LYS A 141 -5.27 3.08 -13.11
C LYS A 141 -6.02 1.80 -13.48
N GLY A 142 -7.01 1.41 -12.69
CA GLY A 142 -7.80 0.19 -12.91
C GLY A 142 -7.20 -1.09 -12.32
N LYS A 143 -5.95 -1.03 -11.83
CA LYS A 143 -5.28 -2.17 -11.19
C LYS A 143 -5.49 -2.23 -9.68
N LEU A 144 -6.16 -1.26 -9.07
CA LEU A 144 -6.47 -1.32 -7.66
C LEU A 144 -7.78 -2.11 -7.42
N VAL A 145 -7.76 -3.01 -6.45
CA VAL A 145 -8.98 -3.51 -5.80
C VAL A 145 -8.97 -3.00 -4.36
N GLU A 146 -10.08 -2.40 -3.96
CA GLU A 146 -10.29 -1.90 -2.61
C GLU A 146 -11.46 -2.64 -1.97
N VAL A 147 -11.22 -3.21 -0.78
CA VAL A 147 -12.28 -3.79 0.04
C VAL A 147 -12.34 -3.03 1.35
N TYR A 148 -13.51 -2.50 1.70
CA TYR A 148 -13.70 -1.71 2.92
C TYR A 148 -15.01 -2.11 3.60
N GLY A 149 -15.18 -1.70 4.85
CA GLY A 149 -16.43 -1.94 5.58
C GLY A 149 -16.21 -1.94 7.08
N TRP A 150 -17.08 -2.63 7.80
CA TRP A 150 -17.02 -2.76 9.25
C TRP A 150 -16.44 -4.12 9.67
N ALA A 151 -15.63 -4.13 10.72
CA ALA A 151 -15.07 -5.34 11.34
C ALA A 151 -15.17 -5.23 12.86
N LYS A 152 -16.40 -5.19 13.39
CA LYS A 152 -16.63 -4.99 14.83
C LYS A 152 -16.09 -6.18 15.63
N GLY A 153 -15.36 -5.87 16.71
CA GLY A 153 -14.75 -6.87 17.59
C GLY A 153 -13.46 -7.50 17.07
N ALA A 154 -12.98 -7.08 15.88
CA ALA A 154 -11.70 -7.50 15.33
C ALA A 154 -10.65 -6.38 15.46
N SER A 155 -9.38 -6.77 15.62
CA SER A 155 -8.25 -5.82 15.62
C SER A 155 -7.59 -5.68 14.25
N HIS A 156 -7.78 -6.66 13.37
CA HIS A 156 -7.19 -6.71 12.04
C HIS A 156 -8.10 -7.49 11.08
N VAL A 157 -7.90 -7.25 9.79
CA VAL A 157 -8.48 -8.04 8.69
C VAL A 157 -7.34 -8.47 7.78
N ASP A 158 -7.19 -9.78 7.61
CA ASP A 158 -6.24 -10.40 6.70
C ASP A 158 -6.95 -10.87 5.44
N VAL A 159 -6.24 -10.86 4.31
CA VAL A 159 -6.75 -11.31 3.02
C VAL A 159 -5.89 -12.43 2.50
N TYR A 160 -6.54 -13.52 2.12
CA TYR A 160 -5.92 -14.72 1.54
C TYR A 160 -6.49 -14.99 0.16
N ALA A 161 -5.69 -15.60 -0.72
CA ALA A 161 -6.09 -15.94 -2.07
C ALA A 161 -6.10 -17.46 -2.27
N PHE A 162 -7.27 -18.01 -2.60
CA PHE A 162 -7.52 -19.43 -2.84
C PHE A 162 -7.91 -19.67 -4.29
N ALA A 163 -7.60 -20.86 -4.82
CA ALA A 163 -7.94 -21.19 -6.19
C ALA A 163 -9.46 -21.22 -6.36
N ALA A 164 -10.16 -21.92 -5.45
CA ALA A 164 -11.61 -21.97 -5.40
C ALA A 164 -12.18 -21.79 -3.97
N PRO A 165 -13.46 -21.45 -3.82
CA PRO A 165 -14.11 -21.30 -2.51
C PRO A 165 -14.05 -22.57 -1.65
N GLU A 166 -14.16 -23.75 -2.26
CA GLU A 166 -14.11 -25.06 -1.60
C GLU A 166 -12.75 -25.40 -0.97
N ASP A 167 -11.67 -24.72 -1.39
CA ASP A 167 -10.33 -24.93 -0.81
C ASP A 167 -10.18 -24.28 0.57
N TYR A 168 -11.07 -23.35 0.91
CA TYR A 168 -11.07 -22.68 2.19
C TYR A 168 -11.78 -23.52 3.26
N ASN A 169 -11.03 -23.93 4.28
CA ASN A 169 -11.56 -24.62 5.45
C ASN A 169 -11.80 -23.64 6.60
N SER A 170 -13.06 -23.29 6.85
CA SER A 170 -13.44 -22.34 7.92
C SER A 170 -13.15 -22.83 9.34
N SER A 171 -12.83 -24.11 9.53
CA SER A 171 -12.49 -24.67 10.85
C SER A 171 -11.02 -24.54 11.21
N LEU A 172 -10.17 -24.12 10.26
CA LEU A 172 -8.74 -23.93 10.47
C LEU A 172 -8.31 -22.52 10.03
N PRO A 173 -7.27 -21.93 10.65
CA PRO A 173 -6.68 -20.70 10.14
C PRO A 173 -6.19 -20.86 8.69
N PRO A 174 -6.33 -19.82 7.84
CA PRO A 174 -5.81 -19.86 6.48
C PRO A 174 -4.29 -20.12 6.42
N PRO A 175 -3.79 -20.85 5.40
CA PRO A 175 -2.37 -21.10 5.23
C PRO A 175 -1.56 -19.80 4.99
N PRO A 176 -0.42 -19.59 5.67
CA PRO A 176 0.38 -18.37 5.51
C PRO A 176 0.92 -18.14 4.09
N ASN A 177 1.12 -19.21 3.31
CA ASN A 177 1.59 -19.11 1.92
C ASN A 177 0.53 -18.57 0.94
N LEU A 178 -0.72 -18.43 1.39
CA LEU A 178 -1.82 -17.83 0.63
C LEU A 178 -2.12 -16.39 1.07
N PHE A 179 -1.38 -15.87 2.04
CA PHE A 179 -1.56 -14.51 2.54
C PHE A 179 -1.22 -13.48 1.46
N VAL A 180 -2.14 -12.57 1.20
CA VAL A 180 -2.00 -11.47 0.24
C VAL A 180 -1.54 -10.20 0.97
N THR A 181 -2.33 -9.76 1.94
CA THR A 181 -2.13 -8.52 2.69
C THR A 181 -3.04 -8.50 3.91
N GLY A 182 -2.86 -7.51 4.79
CA GLY A 182 -3.73 -7.27 5.93
C GLY A 182 -3.77 -5.80 6.32
N CYS A 183 -4.77 -5.41 7.10
CA CYS A 183 -4.88 -4.06 7.62
C CYS A 183 -5.40 -4.07 9.06
N LEU A 184 -5.09 -3.01 9.81
CA LEU A 184 -5.65 -2.79 11.14
C LEU A 184 -7.09 -2.30 11.04
N VAL A 185 -7.90 -2.69 12.02
CA VAL A 185 -9.24 -2.16 12.22
C VAL A 185 -9.13 -0.93 13.12
N VAL A 186 -9.60 0.22 12.64
CA VAL A 186 -9.61 1.49 13.38
C VAL A 186 -11.05 1.93 13.54
N ASP A 187 -11.49 2.16 14.78
CA ASP A 187 -12.87 2.51 15.14
C ASP A 187 -13.92 1.55 14.53
N GLY A 188 -13.59 0.26 14.48
CA GLY A 188 -14.43 -0.79 13.94
C GLY A 188 -14.54 -0.81 12.41
N LYS A 189 -13.76 0.00 11.70
CA LYS A 189 -13.70 0.06 10.23
C LYS A 189 -12.36 -0.45 9.72
N TYR A 190 -12.38 -0.96 8.50
CA TYR A 190 -11.18 -1.41 7.82
C TYR A 190 -11.21 -1.03 6.35
N ARG A 191 -10.03 -1.02 5.72
CA ARG A 191 -9.86 -0.83 4.29
C ARG A 191 -8.60 -1.55 3.85
N VAL A 192 -8.77 -2.54 2.99
CA VAL A 192 -7.71 -3.27 2.33
C VAL A 192 -7.59 -2.77 0.90
N ARG A 193 -6.36 -2.61 0.44
CA ARG A 193 -6.03 -2.27 -0.94
C ARG A 193 -5.02 -3.26 -1.48
N LEU A 194 -5.27 -3.76 -2.69
CA LEU A 194 -4.45 -4.76 -3.37
C LEU A 194 -4.28 -4.42 -4.85
N GLU A 195 -3.14 -4.81 -5.41
CA GLU A 195 -2.75 -4.56 -6.80
C GLU A 195 -3.00 -5.79 -7.66
N LYS A 196 -3.87 -5.66 -8.67
CA LYS A 196 -4.02 -6.61 -9.79
C LYS A 196 -2.70 -6.73 -10.53
N GLY A 197 -2.20 -7.95 -10.65
CA GLY A 197 -0.89 -8.21 -11.25
C GLY A 197 0.31 -7.90 -10.35
N GLY A 198 0.06 -7.57 -9.08
CA GLY A 198 1.09 -7.23 -8.10
C GLY A 198 1.53 -8.41 -7.22
N ALA A 199 2.46 -8.11 -6.31
CA ALA A 199 2.86 -9.03 -5.26
C ALA A 199 1.70 -9.28 -4.27
N PRO A 200 1.70 -10.42 -3.54
CA PRO A 200 2.71 -11.47 -3.55
C PRO A 200 2.65 -12.35 -4.81
N LEU A 201 3.78 -12.99 -5.14
CA LEU A 201 3.92 -13.86 -6.31
C LEU A 201 3.91 -15.34 -5.89
N THR A 202 3.41 -16.21 -6.77
CA THR A 202 3.57 -17.66 -6.66
C THR A 202 5.04 -18.06 -6.82
N GLN A 203 5.36 -19.34 -6.55
CA GLN A 203 6.70 -19.87 -6.81
C GLN A 203 7.13 -19.78 -8.28
N ARG A 204 6.18 -19.64 -9.21
CA ARG A 204 6.44 -19.46 -10.65
C ARG A 204 6.61 -18.00 -11.05
N GLY A 205 6.48 -17.06 -10.10
CA GLY A 205 6.59 -15.63 -10.34
C GLY A 205 5.29 -14.97 -10.83
N GLU A 206 4.17 -15.69 -10.81
CA GLU A 206 2.87 -15.16 -11.23
C GLU A 206 2.17 -14.45 -10.05
N PRO A 207 1.46 -13.33 -10.27
CA PRO A 207 0.70 -12.64 -9.22
C PRO A 207 -0.33 -13.55 -8.56
N LEU A 208 -0.28 -13.65 -7.22
CA LEU A 208 -1.09 -14.61 -6.48
C LEU A 208 -2.59 -14.40 -6.71
N ILE A 209 -3.03 -13.15 -6.80
CA ILE A 209 -4.46 -12.81 -7.01
C ILE A 209 -4.94 -12.96 -8.46
N GLU A 210 -4.02 -13.11 -9.42
CA GLU A 210 -4.40 -13.41 -10.81
C GLU A 210 -4.52 -14.92 -11.04
N VAL A 211 -3.75 -15.72 -10.29
CA VAL A 211 -3.81 -17.19 -10.37
C VAL A 211 -4.97 -17.76 -9.54
N ASN A 212 -5.39 -17.05 -8.50
CA ASN A 212 -6.44 -17.46 -7.57
C ASN A 212 -7.71 -16.66 -7.79
N SER A 213 -8.81 -17.34 -8.09
CA SER A 213 -10.12 -16.72 -8.34
C SER A 213 -10.95 -16.48 -7.07
N THR A 214 -10.40 -16.67 -5.87
CA THR A 214 -11.15 -16.48 -4.63
C THR A 214 -10.33 -15.69 -3.61
N LEU A 215 -10.90 -14.59 -3.11
CA LEU A 215 -10.36 -13.87 -1.96
C LEU A 215 -11.14 -14.23 -0.70
N VAL A 216 -10.42 -14.51 0.38
CA VAL A 216 -10.99 -14.72 1.71
C VAL A 216 -10.52 -13.61 2.62
N LEU A 217 -11.46 -12.75 3.04
CA LEU A 217 -11.25 -11.80 4.12
C LEU A 217 -11.46 -12.54 5.44
N TYR A 218 -10.50 -12.45 6.35
CA TYR A 218 -10.47 -13.22 7.58
C TYR A 218 -10.07 -12.33 8.77
N THR A 219 -10.82 -12.42 9.87
CA THR A 219 -10.57 -11.62 11.08
C THR A 219 -10.09 -12.44 12.28
N GLY A 220 -9.88 -13.75 12.11
CA GLY A 220 -9.66 -14.69 13.22
C GLY A 220 -10.95 -15.31 13.79
N CYS A 221 -12.07 -14.62 13.65
CA CYS A 221 -13.37 -15.02 14.21
C CYS A 221 -14.54 -14.92 13.23
N SER A 222 -14.33 -14.27 12.08
CA SER A 222 -15.28 -14.12 11.00
C SER A 222 -14.56 -14.17 9.66
N HIS A 223 -15.30 -14.45 8.60
CA HIS A 223 -14.75 -14.43 7.25
C HIS A 223 -15.78 -14.06 6.19
N ARG A 224 -15.30 -13.57 5.05
CA ARG A 224 -16.07 -13.38 3.83
C ARG A 224 -15.29 -13.93 2.64
N ILE A 225 -16.00 -14.60 1.75
CA ILE A 225 -15.47 -15.10 0.49
C ILE A 225 -15.95 -14.18 -0.63
N LEU A 226 -15.03 -13.74 -1.49
CA LEU A 226 -15.30 -12.98 -2.70
C LEU A 226 -14.78 -13.77 -3.91
N ASP A 227 -15.63 -13.95 -4.91
CA ASP A 227 -15.27 -14.56 -6.18
C ASP A 227 -14.65 -13.50 -7.11
N THR A 228 -13.39 -13.71 -7.47
CA THR A 228 -12.57 -12.86 -8.32
C THR A 228 -12.25 -13.48 -9.67
N SER A 229 -12.98 -14.53 -10.09
CA SER A 229 -12.85 -15.14 -11.43
C SER A 229 -12.92 -14.12 -12.57
N ASN A 230 -13.63 -13.01 -12.36
CA ASN A 230 -13.51 -11.79 -13.15
C ASN A 230 -13.07 -10.62 -12.26
N LEU A 231 -11.75 -10.34 -12.17
CA LEU A 231 -11.23 -9.22 -11.39
C LEU A 231 -11.72 -7.84 -11.86
N THR A 232 -12.32 -7.72 -13.05
CA THR A 232 -12.99 -6.47 -13.49
C THR A 232 -14.45 -6.38 -13.03
N GLU A 233 -15.05 -7.48 -12.59
CA GLU A 233 -16.42 -7.57 -12.09
C GLU A 233 -16.46 -8.55 -10.92
N ILE A 234 -16.13 -8.07 -9.73
CA ILE A 234 -16.31 -8.86 -8.51
C ILE A 234 -17.78 -8.78 -8.12
N LYS A 235 -18.43 -9.94 -7.95
CA LYS A 235 -19.84 -10.01 -7.54
C LYS A 235 -20.02 -9.28 -6.20
N ASP A 236 -21.10 -8.50 -6.09
CA ASP A 236 -21.43 -7.64 -4.95
C ASP A 236 -20.51 -6.41 -4.76
N CYS A 237 -19.69 -6.07 -5.76
CA CYS A 237 -18.83 -4.90 -5.76
C CYS A 237 -19.22 -3.91 -6.87
N VAL A 238 -18.80 -2.66 -6.71
CA VAL A 238 -18.95 -1.62 -7.73
C VAL A 238 -17.67 -1.55 -8.57
N THR A 239 -17.82 -1.74 -9.88
CA THR A 239 -16.77 -1.48 -10.85
C THR A 239 -16.89 -0.06 -11.38
N GLU A 240 -15.81 0.72 -11.24
CA GLU A 240 -15.74 2.07 -11.81
C GLU A 240 -15.40 2.00 -13.31
N ALA A 241 -15.68 3.08 -14.05
CA ALA A 241 -15.54 3.14 -15.51
C ALA A 241 -14.13 2.76 -16.05
N GLU A 242 -13.13 2.74 -15.18
CA GLU A 242 -11.73 2.51 -15.52
C GLU A 242 -11.20 1.17 -14.97
N GLY A 243 -12.10 0.29 -14.51
CA GLY A 243 -11.77 -1.08 -14.11
C GLY A 243 -11.35 -1.27 -12.65
N SER A 244 -11.28 -0.17 -11.88
CA SER A 244 -11.09 -0.22 -10.43
C SER A 244 -12.31 -0.85 -9.76
N VAL A 245 -12.07 -1.72 -8.78
CA VAL A 245 -13.16 -2.45 -8.11
C VAL A 245 -13.19 -2.08 -6.64
N ARG A 246 -14.38 -1.71 -6.15
CA ARG A 246 -14.64 -1.37 -4.76
C ARG A 246 -15.72 -2.25 -4.16
N CYS A 247 -15.39 -2.92 -3.08
CA CYS A 247 -16.27 -3.85 -2.38
C CYS A 247 -16.55 -3.35 -0.95
N GLU A 248 -17.83 -3.16 -0.61
CA GLU A 248 -18.23 -2.92 0.77
C GLU A 248 -18.62 -4.25 1.43
N VAL A 249 -17.89 -4.64 2.47
CA VAL A 249 -18.02 -5.96 3.11
C VAL A 249 -17.97 -5.81 4.62
N ASP A 250 -19.02 -6.28 5.29
CA ASP A 250 -19.09 -6.30 6.74
C ASP A 250 -18.69 -7.65 7.33
N LEU A 251 -17.80 -7.59 8.31
CA LEU A 251 -17.30 -8.68 9.12
C LEU A 251 -17.72 -8.41 10.57
N SER A 252 -18.11 -9.47 11.28
CA SER A 252 -18.53 -9.34 12.68
C SER A 252 -17.99 -10.51 13.47
N CYS A 253 -17.24 -10.18 14.53
CA CYS A 253 -16.88 -11.13 15.56
C CYS A 253 -17.92 -11.00 16.68
N GLY A 254 -19.01 -11.74 16.52
CA GLY A 254 -20.08 -11.84 17.52
C GLY A 254 -19.89 -13.09 18.36
N GLY A 255 -19.46 -12.90 19.60
CA GLY A 255 -19.43 -13.87 20.70
C GLY A 255 -19.50 -13.13 22.01
#